data_AF-A0A091CS25-F1
#
_entry.id   AF-A0A091CS25-F1
#
_cell.length_a   1.000
_cell.length_b   1.000
_cell.length_c   1.000
_cell.angle_alpha   90.00
_cell.angle_beta   90.00
_cell.angle_gamma   90.00
#
_symmetry.space_group_name_H-M   'P 1'
#
loop_
_entity.id
_entity.type
_entity.pdbx_description
1 polymer ?
#
loop_
_entity_poly.entity_id
_entity_poly.type
_entity_poly.pdbx_seq_one_letter_code
_entity_poly.pdbx_strand_id
1 'polypeptide(L)'
;MTPHHIRTYRERDRKPVLDLFCRGMTEHVPATFRHMLMLPGTLLIELGVPLSLLLFSGSWLLAITSSLTLLLLLWFLARYNWKLYVATCLRTDMADITKSYLSACGSCFWVAECGGQVVGTVCALPVKNPPLGKKQLKLFHLSVAKEHRGEGIAKNLVRTVLQFARDQGYVEVVLETNIIQRSALALYQGMGFRKTGHYFLNIIWRLAVASVPLPISGQDSDWGKGQGTDQWDHYRGHPGKSRVHRGNWLGEGEDCASHPKVEGFVSIREILGTDQEQKGLELGVQLKFLSQCDGGDSKPAPGPMASAYCPSACYLGGCREVTQADLATPGGQSGRHRSGNMTPHHIRTYRESDRKPVLDLFCRGMTEHVPATFRHMLMLPGTLLIELGVPLSLLLFSGSWLLAITSSLTLLLLLWFLARYNWKLYVATCLRTDMADITKSYLSACGSCFWVAECGGQVVGTVCALPVKNPPLGKKQLKLFHLSVAKEHRGEGIAKNLVRTVLQFARDQGYVEIVLETSIIQRSALAVYQGMGFRKTGHYFMNIIWRLAGIPIFHLLYQLPSARDGGL
;
A
#
# COMPACT_ATOMS: atom_id res chain seq x y z
N MET A 1 15.58 -40.49 -13.13
CA MET A 1 15.51 -39.03 -12.93
C MET A 1 15.97 -38.37 -14.21
N THR A 2 15.09 -37.63 -14.88
CA THR A 2 15.47 -36.80 -16.03
C THR A 2 16.40 -35.68 -15.53
N PRO A 3 17.55 -35.44 -16.17
CA PRO A 3 18.47 -34.40 -15.73
C PRO A 3 17.83 -33.02 -15.91
N HIS A 4 17.58 -32.33 -14.81
CA HIS A 4 17.16 -30.92 -14.82
C HIS A 4 18.37 -30.00 -14.77
N HIS A 5 18.37 -28.99 -15.63
CA HIS A 5 19.42 -27.98 -15.69
C HIS A 5 18.86 -26.62 -15.27
N ILE A 6 19.53 -25.95 -14.32
CA ILE A 6 19.17 -24.59 -13.91
C ILE A 6 20.01 -23.62 -14.72
N ARG A 7 19.35 -22.67 -15.37
CA ARG A 7 20.01 -21.59 -16.13
C ARG A 7 19.31 -20.26 -15.90
N THR A 8 19.99 -19.18 -16.28
CA THR A 8 19.39 -17.84 -16.28
C THR A 8 18.25 -17.77 -17.30
N TYR A 9 17.21 -17.00 -16.95
CA TYR A 9 16.08 -16.70 -17.82
C TYR A 9 16.52 -16.10 -19.16
N ARG A 10 15.79 -16.44 -20.22
CA ARG A 10 15.90 -15.84 -21.55
C ARG A 10 14.50 -15.41 -22.01
N GLU A 11 14.39 -14.38 -22.84
CA GLU A 11 13.07 -13.89 -23.27
C GLU A 11 12.22 -14.92 -24.03
N ARG A 12 12.85 -15.93 -24.67
CA ARG A 12 12.14 -17.06 -25.28
C ARG A 12 11.32 -17.88 -24.26
N ASP A 13 11.69 -17.84 -22.98
CA ASP A 13 11.05 -18.60 -21.90
C ASP A 13 9.85 -17.85 -21.31
N ARG A 14 9.57 -16.61 -21.74
CA ARG A 14 8.54 -15.74 -21.18
C ARG A 14 7.19 -16.43 -21.07
N LYS A 15 6.68 -16.97 -22.18
CA LYS A 15 5.35 -17.59 -22.23
C LYS A 15 5.26 -18.83 -21.32
N PRO A 16 6.20 -19.80 -21.38
CA PRO A 16 6.27 -20.90 -20.41
C PRO A 16 6.31 -20.46 -18.94
N VAL A 17 7.10 -19.42 -18.62
CA VAL A 17 7.24 -18.89 -17.26
C VAL A 17 5.93 -18.30 -16.74
N LEU A 18 5.27 -17.45 -17.55
CA LEU A 18 4.00 -16.83 -17.18
C LEU A 18 2.90 -17.88 -16.98
N ASP A 19 2.86 -18.88 -17.86
CA ASP A 19 1.88 -19.96 -17.77
C ASP A 19 2.13 -20.86 -16.55
N LEU A 20 3.39 -21.22 -16.28
CA LEU A 20 3.78 -21.97 -15.09
C LEU A 20 3.39 -21.22 -13.81
N PHE A 21 3.65 -19.91 -13.76
CA PHE A 21 3.25 -19.06 -12.64
C PHE A 21 1.72 -19.03 -12.49
N CYS A 22 0.97 -18.75 -13.56
CA CYS A 22 -0.50 -18.68 -13.51
C CYS A 22 -1.09 -20.00 -13.01
N ARG A 23 -0.64 -21.14 -13.55
CA ARG A 23 -1.07 -22.47 -13.13
C ARG A 23 -0.74 -22.71 -11.65
N GLY A 24 0.51 -22.46 -11.24
CA GLY A 24 0.96 -22.59 -9.86
C GLY A 24 0.11 -21.79 -8.87
N MET A 25 -0.21 -20.53 -9.18
CA MET A 25 -1.03 -19.69 -8.29
C MET A 25 -2.49 -20.18 -8.21
N THR A 26 -3.07 -20.70 -9.31
CA THR A 26 -4.45 -21.21 -9.30
C THR A 26 -4.64 -22.50 -8.49
N GLU A 27 -3.58 -23.29 -8.32
CA GLU A 27 -3.63 -24.52 -7.50
C GLU A 27 -3.90 -24.25 -6.02
N HIS A 28 -3.67 -23.03 -5.54
CA HIS A 28 -3.94 -22.66 -4.16
C HIS A 28 -5.42 -22.32 -3.89
N VAL A 29 -6.25 -22.16 -4.92
CA VAL A 29 -7.68 -21.79 -4.76
C VAL A 29 -8.44 -22.79 -3.87
N PRO A 30 -8.35 -24.13 -4.08
CA PRO A 30 -9.07 -25.08 -3.23
C PRO A 30 -8.57 -25.11 -1.78
N ALA A 31 -7.26 -24.97 -1.59
CA ALA A 31 -6.66 -24.91 -0.25
C ALA A 31 -7.08 -23.64 0.50
N THR A 32 -7.14 -22.51 -0.20
CA THR A 32 -7.68 -21.24 0.30
C THR A 32 -9.15 -21.38 0.64
N PHE A 33 -9.97 -21.97 -0.23
CA PHE A 33 -11.39 -22.19 0.03
C PHE A 33 -11.60 -23.05 1.29
N ARG A 34 -10.88 -24.18 1.41
CA ARG A 34 -10.96 -25.04 2.61
C ARG A 34 -10.51 -24.30 3.86
N HIS A 35 -9.45 -23.49 3.78
CA HIS A 35 -9.01 -22.69 4.92
C HIS A 35 -10.06 -21.65 5.32
N MET A 36 -10.65 -20.94 4.36
CA MET A 36 -11.72 -19.97 4.63
C MET A 36 -12.94 -20.64 5.24
N LEU A 37 -13.36 -21.79 4.70
CA LEU A 37 -14.49 -22.55 5.21
C LEU A 37 -14.29 -23.01 6.66
N MET A 38 -13.05 -23.27 7.08
CA MET A 38 -12.71 -23.71 8.44
C MET A 38 -12.55 -22.56 9.45
N LEU A 39 -12.72 -21.30 9.02
CA LEU A 39 -12.65 -20.18 9.94
C LEU A 39 -13.91 -20.16 10.84
N PRO A 40 -13.77 -19.92 12.16
CA PRO A 40 -14.91 -19.94 13.08
C PRO A 40 -16.05 -19.00 12.65
N GLY A 41 -15.71 -17.80 12.18
CA GLY A 41 -16.70 -16.83 11.69
C GLY A 41 -17.43 -17.28 10.43
N THR A 42 -16.75 -17.97 9.52
CA THR A 42 -17.36 -18.50 8.30
C THR A 42 -18.27 -19.68 8.62
N LEU A 43 -17.85 -20.59 9.50
CA LEU A 43 -18.70 -21.70 9.98
C LEU A 43 -19.97 -21.19 10.67
N LEU A 44 -19.85 -20.13 11.49
CA LEU A 44 -21.01 -19.48 12.14
C LEU A 44 -21.99 -18.89 11.11
N ILE A 45 -21.49 -18.29 10.03
CA ILE A 45 -22.34 -17.75 8.97
C ILE A 45 -22.99 -18.89 8.17
N GLU A 46 -22.21 -19.87 7.75
CA GLU A 46 -22.66 -21.02 6.94
C GLU A 46 -23.68 -21.90 7.66
N LEU A 47 -23.64 -21.98 8.99
CA LEU A 47 -24.62 -22.73 9.79
C LEU A 47 -25.74 -21.83 10.33
N GLY A 48 -25.41 -20.60 10.74
CA GLY A 48 -26.35 -19.68 11.36
C GLY A 48 -27.35 -19.05 10.39
N VAL A 49 -26.94 -18.70 9.17
CA VAL A 49 -27.86 -18.12 8.17
C VAL A 49 -28.93 -19.13 7.72
N PRO A 50 -28.59 -20.38 7.35
CA PRO A 50 -29.62 -21.38 7.02
C PRO A 50 -30.50 -21.73 8.21
N LEU A 51 -29.92 -21.85 9.41
CA LEU A 51 -30.68 -22.19 10.62
C LEU A 51 -31.67 -21.08 11.00
N SER A 52 -31.26 -19.82 10.94
CA SER A 52 -32.16 -18.68 11.18
C SER A 52 -33.27 -18.59 10.13
N LEU A 53 -32.96 -18.81 8.85
CA LEU A 53 -33.96 -18.89 7.79
C LEU A 53 -34.93 -20.05 8.00
N LEU A 54 -34.44 -21.22 8.45
CA LEU A 54 -35.27 -22.37 8.75
C LEU A 54 -36.21 -22.11 9.93
N LEU A 55 -35.71 -21.52 11.02
CA LEU A 55 -36.50 -21.21 12.22
C LEU A 55 -37.56 -20.13 11.96
N PHE A 56 -37.25 -19.14 11.12
CA PHE A 56 -38.16 -18.03 10.84
C PHE A 56 -39.20 -18.36 9.77
N SER A 57 -38.81 -19.10 8.72
CA SER A 57 -39.69 -19.38 7.57
C SER A 57 -40.28 -20.79 7.57
N GLY A 58 -39.72 -21.73 8.35
CA GLY A 58 -40.06 -23.15 8.28
C GLY A 58 -39.61 -23.86 6.99
N SER A 59 -38.97 -23.14 6.05
CA SER A 59 -38.66 -23.63 4.72
C SER A 59 -37.25 -24.20 4.60
N TRP A 60 -37.18 -25.52 4.40
CA TRP A 60 -35.93 -26.22 4.10
C TRP A 60 -35.31 -25.79 2.77
N LEU A 61 -36.12 -25.40 1.79
CA LEU A 61 -35.65 -24.96 0.49
C LEU A 61 -34.84 -23.65 0.60
N LEU A 62 -35.32 -22.69 1.40
CA LEU A 62 -34.60 -21.44 1.65
C LEU A 62 -33.30 -21.66 2.41
N ALA A 63 -33.29 -22.56 3.39
CA ALA A 63 -32.08 -22.93 4.12
C ALA A 63 -31.02 -23.54 3.18
N ILE A 64 -31.38 -24.54 2.37
CA ILE A 64 -30.45 -25.22 1.46
C ILE A 64 -29.90 -24.27 0.39
N THR A 65 -30.78 -23.45 -0.21
CA THR A 65 -30.37 -22.46 -1.22
C THR A 65 -29.45 -21.39 -0.62
N SER A 66 -29.69 -20.97 0.62
CA SER A 66 -28.79 -20.04 1.33
C SER A 66 -27.40 -20.64 1.57
N SER A 67 -27.29 -21.89 2.01
CA SER A 67 -25.99 -22.57 2.15
C SER A 67 -25.27 -22.71 0.81
N LEU A 68 -25.98 -23.11 -0.25
CA LEU A 68 -25.37 -23.27 -1.57
C LEU A 68 -24.84 -21.93 -2.11
N THR A 69 -25.59 -20.85 -1.92
CA THR A 69 -25.18 -19.51 -2.37
C THR A 69 -24.00 -18.96 -1.57
N LEU A 70 -23.96 -19.19 -0.26
CA LEU A 70 -22.82 -18.82 0.59
C LEU A 70 -21.56 -19.60 0.21
N LEU A 71 -21.65 -20.91 -0.02
CA LEU A 71 -20.53 -21.72 -0.49
C LEU A 71 -20.01 -21.27 -1.87
N LEU A 72 -20.91 -20.95 -2.80
CA LEU A 72 -20.55 -20.42 -4.11
C LEU A 72 -19.88 -19.05 -4.01
N LEU A 73 -20.41 -18.16 -3.16
CA LEU A 73 -19.82 -16.86 -2.89
C LEU A 73 -18.43 -16.98 -2.29
N LEU A 74 -18.26 -17.87 -1.30
CA LEU A 74 -16.98 -18.15 -0.66
C LEU A 74 -15.96 -18.69 -1.67
N TRP A 75 -16.38 -19.62 -2.54
CA TRP A 75 -15.54 -20.12 -3.63
C TRP A 75 -15.17 -19.03 -4.64
N PHE A 76 -16.13 -18.17 -4.99
CA PHE A 76 -15.88 -17.04 -5.88
C PHE A 76 -14.88 -16.06 -5.26
N LEU A 77 -15.01 -15.73 -3.97
CA LEU A 77 -14.07 -14.86 -3.25
C LEU A 77 -12.67 -15.48 -3.20
N ALA A 78 -12.55 -16.77 -2.88
CA ALA A 78 -11.28 -17.50 -2.91
C ALA A 78 -10.63 -17.41 -4.30
N ARG A 79 -11.40 -17.64 -5.37
CA ARG A 79 -10.92 -17.59 -6.76
C ARG A 79 -10.57 -16.17 -7.21
N TYR A 80 -11.38 -15.19 -6.83
CA TYR A 80 -11.20 -13.78 -7.21
C TYR A 80 -9.91 -13.22 -6.63
N ASN A 81 -9.57 -13.53 -5.38
CA ASN A 81 -8.32 -13.09 -4.75
C ASN A 81 -7.08 -13.56 -5.52
N TRP A 82 -7.03 -14.84 -5.88
CA TRP A 82 -5.91 -15.37 -6.67
C TRP A 82 -5.88 -14.81 -8.09
N LYS A 83 -7.04 -14.66 -8.76
CA LYS A 83 -7.11 -14.00 -10.07
C LYS A 83 -6.62 -12.56 -10.03
N LEU A 84 -7.00 -11.81 -9.00
CA LEU A 84 -6.57 -10.42 -8.81
C LEU A 84 -5.06 -10.35 -8.58
N TYR A 85 -4.51 -11.21 -7.72
CA TYR A 85 -3.07 -11.29 -7.48
C TYR A 85 -2.28 -11.60 -8.76
N VAL A 86 -2.70 -12.63 -9.50
CA VAL A 86 -2.08 -12.99 -10.79
C VAL A 86 -2.16 -11.82 -11.77
N ALA A 87 -3.33 -11.19 -11.91
CA ALA A 87 -3.51 -10.05 -12.82
C ALA A 87 -2.64 -8.85 -12.43
N THR A 88 -2.45 -8.60 -11.13
CA THR A 88 -1.54 -7.55 -10.65
C THR A 88 -0.10 -7.89 -11.03
N CYS A 89 0.39 -9.09 -10.71
CA CYS A 89 1.76 -9.50 -11.05
C CYS A 89 2.03 -9.45 -12.56
N LEU A 90 1.10 -9.96 -13.38
CA LEU A 90 1.21 -9.91 -14.84
C LEU A 90 1.27 -8.48 -15.40
N ARG A 91 0.68 -7.50 -14.71
CA ARG A 91 0.70 -6.09 -15.11
C ARG A 91 1.87 -5.29 -14.54
N THR A 92 2.47 -5.74 -13.45
CA THR A 92 3.54 -5.01 -12.76
C THR A 92 4.90 -5.60 -13.06
N ASP A 93 5.27 -6.67 -12.35
CA ASP A 93 6.63 -7.21 -12.26
C ASP A 93 6.87 -8.26 -13.35
N MET A 94 5.84 -8.97 -13.78
CA MET A 94 5.92 -9.93 -14.88
C MET A 94 5.55 -9.34 -16.26
N ALA A 95 5.12 -8.07 -16.31
CA ALA A 95 4.84 -7.37 -17.57
C ALA A 95 6.10 -7.18 -18.42
N ASP A 96 7.23 -6.97 -17.76
CA ASP A 96 8.55 -6.89 -18.36
C ASP A 96 9.55 -7.51 -17.37
N ILE A 97 9.79 -8.82 -17.55
CA ILE A 97 10.63 -9.63 -16.65
C ILE A 97 12.07 -9.13 -16.70
N THR A 98 12.59 -8.83 -17.89
CA THR A 98 13.96 -8.33 -18.06
C THR A 98 14.14 -7.00 -17.36
N LYS A 99 13.20 -6.07 -17.53
CA LYS A 99 13.27 -4.79 -16.84
C LYS A 99 13.10 -4.93 -15.33
N SER A 100 12.25 -5.83 -14.85
CA SER A 100 11.94 -5.93 -13.42
C SER A 100 12.96 -6.74 -12.63
N TYR A 101 13.54 -7.78 -13.23
CA TYR A 101 14.37 -8.78 -12.55
C TYR A 101 15.78 -8.96 -13.12
N LEU A 102 16.12 -8.31 -14.24
CA LEU A 102 17.46 -8.41 -14.85
C LEU A 102 18.13 -7.04 -15.08
N SER A 103 17.44 -5.92 -14.85
CA SER A 103 17.99 -4.58 -15.14
C SER A 103 18.88 -4.00 -14.04
N ALA A 104 18.76 -4.48 -12.81
CA ALA A 104 19.48 -3.94 -11.65
C ALA A 104 20.68 -4.81 -11.27
N CYS A 105 21.80 -4.18 -10.91
CA CYS A 105 22.95 -4.88 -10.34
C CYS A 105 22.51 -5.67 -9.08
N GLY A 106 22.82 -6.97 -9.04
CA GLY A 106 22.41 -7.88 -7.96
C GLY A 106 20.98 -8.46 -8.07
N SER A 107 20.30 -8.28 -9.20
CA SER A 107 19.03 -8.98 -9.51
C SER A 107 19.27 -10.22 -10.38
N CYS A 108 18.48 -11.27 -10.16
CA CYS A 108 18.58 -12.49 -10.95
C CYS A 108 17.23 -13.22 -11.12
N PHE A 109 17.10 -13.92 -12.24
CA PHE A 109 15.97 -14.77 -12.56
C PHE A 109 16.49 -16.09 -13.13
N TRP A 110 16.14 -17.21 -12.49
CA TRP A 110 16.51 -18.56 -12.92
C TRP A 110 15.30 -19.37 -13.36
N VAL A 111 15.54 -20.23 -14.34
CA VAL A 111 14.60 -21.23 -14.83
C VAL A 111 15.23 -22.61 -14.70
N ALA A 112 14.45 -23.59 -14.24
CA ALA A 112 14.79 -25.00 -14.30
C ALA A 112 14.22 -25.58 -15.59
N GLU A 113 15.07 -26.18 -16.41
CA GLU A 113 14.73 -26.80 -17.67
C GLU A 113 14.85 -28.33 -17.56
N CYS A 114 13.84 -29.04 -18.03
CA CYS A 114 13.85 -30.50 -18.16
C CYS A 114 13.30 -30.86 -19.53
N GLY A 115 14.05 -31.64 -20.32
CA GLY A 115 13.61 -32.05 -21.67
C GLY A 115 13.29 -30.90 -22.62
N GLY A 116 14.00 -29.77 -22.53
CA GLY A 116 13.74 -28.58 -23.34
C GLY A 116 12.58 -27.70 -22.87
N GLN A 117 11.89 -28.07 -21.78
CA GLN A 117 10.76 -27.34 -21.24
C GLN A 117 11.08 -26.68 -19.90
N VAL A 118 10.54 -25.49 -19.67
CA VAL A 118 10.67 -24.79 -18.38
C VAL A 118 9.73 -25.45 -17.37
N VAL A 119 10.31 -26.09 -16.37
CA VAL A 119 9.59 -26.84 -15.33
C VAL A 119 9.65 -26.16 -13.96
N GLY A 120 10.46 -25.12 -13.79
CA GLY A 120 10.54 -24.35 -12.56
C GLY A 120 11.11 -22.96 -12.74
N THR A 121 10.77 -22.04 -11.85
CA THR A 121 11.22 -20.65 -11.88
C THR A 121 11.48 -20.13 -10.48
N VAL A 122 12.44 -19.21 -10.36
CA VAL A 122 12.64 -18.40 -9.15
C VAL A 122 13.29 -17.07 -9.53
N CYS A 123 12.94 -16.00 -8.85
CA CYS A 123 13.62 -14.73 -9.00
C CYS A 123 14.00 -14.11 -7.67
N ALA A 124 15.03 -13.27 -7.70
CA ALA A 124 15.57 -12.62 -6.52
C ALA A 124 15.93 -11.16 -6.83
N LEU A 125 15.57 -10.25 -5.91
CA LEU A 125 15.81 -8.82 -6.03
C LEU A 125 16.45 -8.25 -4.75
N PRO A 126 17.39 -7.31 -4.86
CA PRO A 126 17.90 -6.59 -3.70
C PRO A 126 16.76 -5.79 -3.04
N VAL A 127 16.70 -5.82 -1.71
CA VAL A 127 15.78 -4.99 -0.94
C VAL A 127 16.24 -3.53 -1.03
N LYS A 128 15.37 -2.62 -1.49
CA LYS A 128 15.73 -1.22 -1.75
C LYS A 128 16.04 -0.41 -0.48
N ASN A 129 15.41 -0.74 0.65
CA ASN A 129 15.59 -0.08 1.95
C ASN A 129 15.73 -1.13 3.07
N PRO A 130 16.88 -1.82 3.22
CA PRO A 130 17.07 -2.76 4.30
C PRO A 130 17.27 -2.03 5.65
N PRO A 131 16.83 -2.61 6.78
CA PRO A 131 17.15 -2.07 8.10
C PRO A 131 18.67 -2.08 8.33
N LEU A 132 19.21 -0.90 8.70
CA LEU A 132 20.59 -0.60 9.11
C LEU A 132 21.71 -1.45 8.46
N GLY A 133 22.28 -0.97 7.35
CA GLY A 133 23.60 -1.41 6.83
C GLY A 133 23.70 -2.83 6.26
N LYS A 134 22.63 -3.63 6.25
CA LYS A 134 22.66 -5.02 5.78
C LYS A 134 22.21 -5.14 4.32
N LYS A 135 23.04 -5.71 3.45
CA LYS A 135 22.62 -6.12 2.09
C LYS A 135 21.66 -7.31 2.19
N GLN A 136 20.39 -7.09 1.85
CA GLN A 136 19.35 -8.13 1.84
C GLN A 136 18.88 -8.45 0.42
N LEU A 137 18.68 -9.75 0.15
CA LEU A 137 18.12 -10.25 -1.10
C LEU A 137 16.72 -10.83 -0.83
N LYS A 138 15.70 -10.40 -1.58
CA LYS A 138 14.33 -10.90 -1.47
C LYS A 138 14.02 -11.90 -2.59
N LEU A 139 13.57 -13.09 -2.22
CA LEU A 139 13.16 -14.16 -3.13
C LEU A 139 11.67 -14.03 -3.48
N PHE A 140 11.36 -14.17 -4.77
CA PHE A 140 10.02 -14.09 -5.33
C PHE A 140 9.73 -15.26 -6.29
N HIS A 141 8.44 -15.50 -6.53
CA HIS A 141 7.91 -16.34 -7.62
C HIS A 141 8.55 -17.72 -7.78
N LEU A 142 8.86 -18.39 -6.67
CA LEU A 142 9.27 -19.79 -6.71
C LEU A 142 8.06 -20.64 -7.14
N SER A 143 8.18 -21.33 -8.27
CA SER A 143 7.13 -22.21 -8.79
C SER A 143 7.76 -23.40 -9.51
N VAL A 144 7.17 -24.58 -9.37
CA VAL A 144 7.60 -25.83 -10.04
C VAL A 144 6.35 -26.53 -10.58
N ALA A 145 6.46 -27.03 -11.81
CA ALA A 145 5.43 -27.78 -12.52
C ALA A 145 5.01 -28.98 -11.68
N LYS A 146 3.70 -29.24 -11.60
CA LYS A 146 3.13 -30.22 -10.67
C LYS A 146 3.70 -31.62 -10.92
N GLU A 147 3.94 -31.94 -12.18
CA GLU A 147 4.46 -33.21 -12.70
C GLU A 147 5.91 -33.46 -12.27
N HIS A 148 6.65 -32.39 -11.95
CA HIS A 148 8.07 -32.42 -11.58
C HIS A 148 8.33 -32.09 -10.09
N ARG A 149 7.28 -32.11 -9.27
CA ARG A 149 7.41 -31.91 -7.81
C ARG A 149 7.93 -33.20 -7.15
N GLY A 150 8.67 -33.04 -6.06
CA GLY A 150 9.31 -34.17 -5.37
C GLY A 150 10.69 -34.55 -5.94
N GLU A 151 11.06 -34.04 -7.12
CA GLU A 151 12.36 -34.29 -7.75
C GLU A 151 13.50 -33.40 -7.22
N GLY A 152 13.23 -32.56 -6.22
CA GLY A 152 14.23 -31.66 -5.63
C GLY A 152 14.55 -30.39 -6.43
N ILE A 153 13.85 -30.14 -7.55
CA ILE A 153 14.04 -28.94 -8.40
C ILE A 153 13.92 -27.65 -7.59
N ALA A 154 12.89 -27.52 -6.75
CA ALA A 154 12.70 -26.34 -5.91
C ALA A 154 13.85 -26.12 -4.91
N LYS A 155 14.39 -27.21 -4.34
CA LYS A 155 15.57 -27.15 -3.45
C LYS A 155 16.79 -26.64 -4.21
N ASN A 156 17.00 -27.13 -5.43
CA ASN A 156 18.14 -26.72 -6.25
C ASN A 156 18.01 -25.24 -6.68
N LEU A 157 16.82 -24.80 -7.08
CA LEU A 157 16.55 -23.38 -7.41
C LEU A 157 16.87 -22.47 -6.22
N VAL A 158 16.41 -22.81 -5.02
CA VAL A 158 16.71 -21.99 -3.83
C VAL A 158 18.19 -22.05 -3.46
N ARG A 159 18.87 -23.19 -3.59
CA ARG A 159 20.33 -23.26 -3.41
C ARG A 159 21.07 -22.36 -4.38
N THR A 160 20.65 -22.28 -5.64
CA THR A 160 21.23 -21.36 -6.63
C THR A 160 21.07 -19.90 -6.19
N VAL A 161 19.89 -19.53 -5.67
CA VAL A 161 19.65 -18.17 -5.13
C VAL A 161 20.55 -17.89 -3.91
N LEU A 162 20.67 -18.85 -3.00
CA LEU A 162 21.53 -18.70 -1.81
C LEU A 162 23.01 -18.60 -2.18
N GLN A 163 23.47 -19.36 -3.17
CA GLN A 163 24.85 -19.27 -3.66
C GLN A 163 25.09 -17.91 -4.30
N PHE A 164 24.20 -17.46 -5.17
CA PHE A 164 24.28 -16.11 -5.75
C PHE A 164 24.28 -15.02 -4.68
N ALA A 165 23.47 -15.18 -3.63
CA ALA A 165 23.45 -14.24 -2.51
C ALA A 165 24.83 -14.15 -1.84
N ARG A 166 25.51 -15.28 -1.62
CA ARG A 166 26.86 -15.33 -1.07
C ARG A 166 27.89 -14.68 -2.00
N ASP A 167 27.87 -15.04 -3.28
CA ASP A 167 28.83 -14.55 -4.28
C ASP A 167 28.75 -13.01 -4.44
N GLN A 168 27.55 -12.44 -4.26
CA GLN A 168 27.32 -10.99 -4.32
C GLN A 168 27.45 -10.27 -2.96
N GLY A 169 27.81 -10.99 -1.89
CA GLY A 169 28.00 -10.43 -0.55
C GLY A 169 26.71 -10.00 0.15
N TYR A 170 25.57 -10.64 -0.15
CA TYR A 170 24.35 -10.48 0.62
C TYR A 170 24.43 -11.25 1.94
N VAL A 171 24.10 -10.57 3.03
CA VAL A 171 24.20 -11.13 4.39
C VAL A 171 22.92 -11.88 4.76
N GLU A 172 21.79 -11.49 4.18
CA GLU A 172 20.48 -12.05 4.53
C GLU A 172 19.62 -12.27 3.27
N VAL A 173 18.92 -13.40 3.24
CA VAL A 173 17.91 -13.69 2.20
C VAL A 173 16.54 -13.75 2.87
N VAL A 174 15.61 -12.94 2.39
CA VAL A 174 14.25 -12.81 2.91
C VAL A 174 13.23 -13.27 1.89
N LEU A 175 12.10 -13.81 2.35
CA LEU A 175 10.97 -14.12 1.48
C LEU A 175 9.65 -13.98 2.23
N GLU A 176 8.60 -13.82 1.43
CA GLU A 176 7.23 -13.68 1.89
C GLU A 176 6.43 -14.88 1.35
N THR A 177 5.87 -15.70 2.24
CA THR A 177 5.01 -16.85 1.90
C THR A 177 3.71 -16.84 2.71
N ASN A 178 2.66 -17.47 2.19
CA ASN A 178 1.38 -17.62 2.89
C ASN A 178 1.38 -18.91 3.74
N ILE A 179 0.71 -18.92 4.90
CA ILE A 179 0.52 -20.12 5.73
C ILE A 179 -0.23 -21.26 5.02
N ILE A 180 -1.04 -20.91 4.01
CA ILE A 180 -1.80 -21.86 3.19
C ILE A 180 -0.85 -22.66 2.29
N GLN A 181 0.34 -22.13 1.98
CA GLN A 181 1.37 -22.78 1.17
C GLN A 181 2.25 -23.70 2.03
N ARG A 182 1.65 -24.71 2.67
CA ARG A 182 2.33 -25.62 3.61
C ARG A 182 3.59 -26.28 3.04
N SER A 183 3.54 -26.74 1.79
CA SER A 183 4.67 -27.38 1.12
C SER A 183 5.85 -26.42 0.91
N ALA A 184 5.58 -25.15 0.59
CA ALA A 184 6.61 -24.13 0.46
C ALA A 184 7.22 -23.78 1.83
N LEU A 185 6.39 -23.66 2.87
CA LEU A 185 6.86 -23.41 4.23
C LEU A 185 7.80 -24.52 4.73
N ALA A 186 7.40 -25.79 4.57
CA ALA A 186 8.23 -26.93 4.93
C ALA A 186 9.54 -26.99 4.13
N LEU A 187 9.49 -26.66 2.83
CA LEU A 187 10.68 -26.55 1.98
C LEU A 187 11.66 -25.51 2.51
N TYR A 188 11.20 -24.28 2.78
CA TYR A 188 12.07 -23.20 3.25
C TYR A 188 12.61 -23.47 4.66
N GLN A 189 11.78 -23.94 5.58
CA GLN A 189 12.21 -24.33 6.93
C GLN A 189 13.27 -25.45 6.89
N GLY A 190 13.07 -26.46 6.05
CA GLY A 190 14.04 -27.53 5.82
C GLY A 190 15.34 -27.06 5.16
N MET A 191 15.37 -25.87 4.55
CA MET A 191 16.59 -25.24 4.03
C MET A 191 17.20 -24.20 5.00
N GLY A 192 16.69 -24.13 6.24
CA GLY A 192 17.24 -23.26 7.29
C GLY A 192 16.63 -21.87 7.38
N PHE A 193 15.56 -21.57 6.62
CA PHE A 193 14.84 -20.31 6.79
C PHE A 193 14.05 -20.31 8.11
N ARG A 194 14.15 -19.21 8.87
CA ARG A 194 13.43 -19.00 10.12
C ARG A 194 12.32 -17.98 9.94
N LYS A 195 11.20 -18.16 10.66
CA LYS A 195 10.11 -17.19 10.72
C LYS A 195 10.58 -15.97 11.52
N THR A 196 10.49 -14.78 10.95
CA THR A 196 10.97 -13.54 11.59
C THR A 196 9.89 -12.47 11.72
N GLY A 197 8.70 -12.71 11.18
CA GLY A 197 7.58 -11.79 11.32
C GLY A 197 6.32 -12.34 10.68
N HIS A 198 5.21 -11.76 11.08
CA HIS A 198 3.90 -11.98 10.47
C HIS A 198 3.52 -10.71 9.72
N TYR A 199 2.98 -10.86 8.52
CA TYR A 199 2.43 -9.74 7.78
C TYR A 199 1.02 -10.05 7.33
N PHE A 200 0.16 -9.04 7.41
CA PHE A 200 -1.21 -9.14 6.96
C PHE A 200 -1.26 -8.94 5.46
N LEU A 201 -1.51 -10.01 4.71
CA LEU A 201 -1.94 -9.89 3.32
C LEU A 201 -3.28 -9.15 3.24
N ASN A 202 -3.48 -8.50 2.09
CA ASN A 202 -4.60 -7.63 1.67
C ASN A 202 -5.92 -7.76 2.47
N ILE A 203 -6.61 -6.64 2.72
CA ILE A 203 -7.80 -6.53 3.61
C ILE A 203 -8.98 -7.45 3.22
N ILE A 204 -8.98 -7.99 1.99
CA ILE A 204 -9.95 -8.99 1.54
C ILE A 204 -9.86 -10.27 2.39
N TRP A 205 -8.67 -10.64 2.87
CA TRP A 205 -8.49 -11.71 3.84
C TRP A 205 -8.97 -11.36 5.23
N ARG A 206 -8.87 -10.09 5.64
CA ARG A 206 -9.43 -9.62 6.91
C ARG A 206 -10.96 -9.72 6.93
N LEU A 207 -11.63 -9.44 5.81
CA LEU A 207 -13.10 -9.56 5.70
C LEU A 207 -13.58 -11.01 5.63
N ALA A 208 -12.79 -11.93 5.07
CA ALA A 208 -13.12 -13.36 5.06
C ALA A 208 -13.09 -14.00 6.46
N VAL A 209 -12.39 -13.39 7.43
CA VAL A 209 -12.18 -13.95 8.77
C VAL A 209 -12.90 -13.16 9.87
N ALA A 210 -13.19 -11.87 9.67
CA ALA A 210 -13.70 -11.00 10.71
C ALA A 210 -15.23 -11.05 10.85
N SER A 211 -15.74 -12.05 11.58
CA SER A 211 -17.05 -12.00 12.23
C SER A 211 -16.96 -11.55 13.70
N VAL A 212 -15.80 -11.10 14.17
CA VAL A 212 -15.61 -10.61 15.55
C VAL A 212 -14.91 -9.24 15.51
N PRO A 213 -15.46 -8.19 16.15
CA PRO A 213 -14.82 -6.89 16.23
C PRO A 213 -13.68 -6.94 17.27
N LEU A 214 -12.47 -6.52 16.88
CA LEU A 214 -11.39 -6.24 17.82
C LEU A 214 -11.00 -4.76 17.78
N PRO A 215 -10.63 -4.19 18.94
CA PRO A 215 -10.35 -2.78 19.10
C PRO A 215 -9.05 -2.37 18.41
N ILE A 216 -9.02 -1.11 17.97
CA ILE A 216 -7.91 -0.48 17.26
C ILE A 216 -6.76 -0.25 18.26
N SER A 217 -5.67 -1.00 18.15
CA SER A 217 -4.42 -0.68 18.87
C SER A 217 -3.58 0.30 18.04
N GLY A 218 -3.31 1.47 18.60
CA GLY A 218 -2.27 2.39 18.14
C GLY A 218 -0.89 1.76 18.27
N GLN A 219 -0.02 2.06 17.31
CA GLN A 219 1.36 1.60 17.31
C GLN A 219 2.23 2.84 17.58
N ASP A 220 2.52 3.09 18.86
CA ASP A 220 3.65 3.89 19.27
C ASP A 220 4.91 3.04 19.09
N SER A 221 5.82 3.50 18.25
CA SER A 221 7.19 2.99 18.17
C SER A 221 8.12 4.13 18.55
N ASP A 222 8.34 4.29 19.84
CA ASP A 222 9.48 5.02 20.36
C ASP A 222 10.66 4.04 20.48
N TRP A 223 11.66 4.22 19.64
CA TRP A 223 12.98 3.62 19.79
C TRP A 223 14.03 4.60 19.30
N GLY A 224 14.75 5.21 20.25
CA GLY A 224 16.12 5.64 20.04
C GLY A 224 16.54 6.92 20.75
N LYS A 225 16.94 6.82 22.01
CA LYS A 225 18.17 7.46 22.50
C LYS A 225 18.94 6.49 23.38
N GLY A 226 20.16 6.18 22.97
CA GLY A 226 21.08 5.28 23.66
C GLY A 226 22.01 6.01 24.62
N GLN A 227 23.13 5.30 24.87
CA GLN A 227 24.23 5.54 25.81
C GLN A 227 23.99 4.83 27.14
N GLY A 228 24.88 3.97 27.63
CA GLY A 228 26.17 3.52 27.15
C GLY A 228 26.76 2.56 28.19
N THR A 229 27.88 1.95 27.80
CA THR A 229 28.96 1.45 28.66
C THR A 229 28.68 0.27 29.62
N ASP A 230 29.56 -0.72 29.46
CA ASP A 230 30.13 -1.60 30.48
C ASP A 230 29.46 -2.95 30.78
N GLN A 231 30.10 -3.97 30.20
CA GLN A 231 30.77 -5.04 30.93
C GLN A 231 29.89 -6.18 31.48
N TRP A 232 29.78 -7.24 30.67
CA TRP A 232 29.43 -8.57 31.16
C TRP A 232 30.72 -9.30 31.54
N ASP A 233 30.97 -9.39 32.85
CA ASP A 233 31.81 -10.44 33.41
C ASP A 233 31.21 -10.97 34.71
N HIS A 234 31.15 -12.31 34.77
CA HIS A 234 31.09 -13.17 35.95
C HIS A 234 29.77 -13.47 36.70
N TYR A 235 29.28 -14.68 36.38
CA TYR A 235 28.80 -15.72 37.28
C TYR A 235 29.37 -15.68 38.72
N ARG A 236 28.50 -15.51 39.73
CA ARG A 236 28.24 -16.44 40.86
C ARG A 236 27.49 -15.73 42.00
N GLY A 237 26.32 -16.26 42.36
CA GLY A 237 25.62 -15.93 43.59
C GLY A 237 25.56 -17.13 44.54
N HIS A 238 25.98 -16.88 45.78
CA HIS A 238 25.79 -17.64 47.04
C HIS A 238 26.75 -18.77 47.41
N PRO A 239 27.59 -18.54 48.45
CA PRO A 239 27.93 -19.53 49.46
C PRO A 239 27.07 -19.35 50.73
N GLY A 240 26.93 -20.44 51.48
CA GLY A 240 26.22 -20.48 52.75
C GLY A 240 26.98 -19.86 53.93
N LYS A 241 26.19 -19.42 54.91
CA LYS A 241 26.42 -19.32 56.36
C LYS A 241 27.88 -19.24 56.85
N SER A 242 28.23 -18.12 57.50
CA SER A 242 28.42 -18.02 58.97
C SER A 242 29.44 -16.93 59.39
N ARG A 243 29.20 -16.38 60.59
CA ARG A 243 30.05 -15.50 61.43
C ARG A 243 30.18 -14.03 61.00
N VAL A 244 29.56 -13.11 61.75
CA VAL A 244 30.05 -12.45 62.98
C VAL A 244 31.17 -11.44 62.66
N HIS A 245 30.84 -10.16 62.52
CA HIS A 245 31.09 -9.14 63.54
C HIS A 245 30.47 -7.79 63.14
N ARG A 246 30.15 -7.04 64.19
CA ARG A 246 29.42 -5.77 64.31
C ARG A 246 30.44 -4.61 64.27
N GLY A 247 30.09 -3.45 63.70
CA GLY A 247 30.94 -2.24 63.71
C GLY A 247 30.63 -1.31 62.53
N ASN A 248 29.58 -0.49 62.51
CA ASN A 248 29.24 0.72 63.28
C ASN A 248 29.77 2.03 62.65
N TRP A 249 28.90 3.06 62.73
CA TRP A 249 29.07 4.51 62.45
C TRP A 249 28.77 4.96 61.00
N LEU A 250 27.64 5.62 60.68
CA LEU A 250 27.02 6.89 61.14
C LEU A 250 27.75 8.16 60.66
N GLY A 251 26.95 9.13 60.19
CA GLY A 251 27.32 10.49 59.79
C GLY A 251 26.51 10.93 58.58
N GLU A 252 25.25 11.37 58.76
CA GLU A 252 24.84 12.81 58.78
C GLU A 252 24.68 13.36 57.35
N GLY A 253 23.50 13.77 56.89
CA GLY A 253 22.66 14.93 57.28
C GLY A 253 22.66 15.84 56.04
N GLU A 254 21.62 16.46 55.49
CA GLU A 254 20.44 17.20 55.94
C GLU A 254 19.57 17.38 54.66
N ASP A 255 18.26 17.10 54.65
CA ASP A 255 17.10 17.95 54.95
C ASP A 255 16.84 19.18 54.07
N CYS A 256 15.68 19.15 53.37
CA CYS A 256 14.62 20.19 53.22
C CYS A 256 13.93 20.07 51.84
N ALA A 257 12.79 19.39 51.71
CA ALA A 257 11.42 19.80 52.08
C ALA A 257 10.64 20.51 50.95
N SER A 258 9.64 19.82 50.38
CA SER A 258 8.25 20.32 50.21
C SER A 258 7.38 19.33 49.39
N HIS A 259 6.39 18.73 50.07
CA HIS A 259 5.24 18.00 49.48
C HIS A 259 3.99 18.90 49.51
N PRO A 260 2.98 18.67 48.65
CA PRO A 260 1.82 17.81 49.01
C PRO A 260 1.38 16.88 47.85
N LYS A 261 1.00 15.58 48.03
CA LYS A 261 -0.26 15.00 48.60
C LYS A 261 -1.52 15.51 47.88
N VAL A 262 -2.52 14.75 47.39
CA VAL A 262 -2.93 13.32 47.26
C VAL A 262 -4.00 13.29 46.13
N GLU A 263 -4.14 12.23 45.33
CA GLU A 263 -5.37 11.39 45.11
C GLU A 263 -5.59 11.29 43.60
N GLY A 264 -5.91 10.19 42.92
CA GLY A 264 -6.05 8.76 43.18
C GLY A 264 -6.36 8.11 41.81
N PHE A 265 -6.19 6.79 41.66
CA PHE A 265 -7.07 5.87 40.91
C PHE A 265 -6.38 4.52 40.66
N VAL A 266 -6.78 3.56 41.51
CA VAL A 266 -7.17 2.17 41.24
C VAL A 266 -6.58 1.45 40.02
N SER A 267 -5.86 0.37 40.35
CA SER A 267 -5.40 -0.73 39.50
C SER A 267 -6.55 -1.45 38.76
N ILE A 268 -6.39 -1.63 37.44
CA ILE A 268 -7.12 -2.64 36.65
C ILE A 268 -6.06 -3.51 35.97
N ARG A 269 -5.48 -4.45 36.73
CA ARG A 269 -4.66 -5.55 36.20
C ARG A 269 -5.25 -6.93 36.50
N GLU A 270 -6.47 -6.98 37.03
CA GLU A 270 -7.25 -8.19 37.20
C GLU A 270 -8.57 -8.00 36.46
N ILE A 271 -8.68 -8.62 35.29
CA ILE A 271 -9.89 -9.00 34.50
C ILE A 271 -9.41 -9.09 33.03
N LEU A 272 -9.53 -10.29 32.45
CA LEU A 272 -9.12 -10.74 31.09
C LEU A 272 -7.64 -11.19 31.02
N GLY A 273 -7.29 -12.47 30.94
CA GLY A 273 -8.01 -13.62 30.39
C GLY A 273 -7.42 -14.00 29.02
N THR A 274 -6.44 -14.91 29.05
CA THR A 274 -5.99 -15.84 27.98
C THR A 274 -5.35 -15.31 26.68
N ASP A 275 -4.05 -15.58 26.59
CA ASP A 275 -3.11 -15.43 25.47
C ASP A 275 -3.34 -16.44 24.31
N GLN A 276 -4.58 -16.91 24.11
CA GLN A 276 -4.88 -18.06 23.25
C GLN A 276 -5.74 -17.73 22.00
N GLU A 277 -6.29 -16.52 21.88
CA GLU A 277 -7.16 -16.12 20.75
C GLU A 277 -6.44 -15.46 19.55
N GLN A 278 -5.15 -15.10 19.64
CA GLN A 278 -4.45 -14.41 18.54
C GLN A 278 -4.01 -15.31 17.38
N LYS A 279 -4.04 -16.65 17.51
CA LYS A 279 -3.50 -17.57 16.50
C LYS A 279 -4.37 -17.77 15.24
N GLY A 280 -5.56 -17.16 15.16
CA GLY A 280 -6.55 -17.44 14.11
C GLY A 280 -6.51 -16.55 12.85
N LEU A 281 -5.83 -15.40 12.86
CA LEU A 281 -5.96 -14.37 11.79
C LEU A 281 -4.69 -14.08 10.98
N GLU A 282 -3.62 -14.85 11.17
CA GLU A 282 -2.30 -14.58 10.60
C GLU A 282 -2.05 -15.36 9.30
N LEU A 283 -2.15 -14.71 8.14
CA LEU A 283 -2.08 -15.41 6.84
C LEU A 283 -0.72 -15.34 6.12
N GLY A 284 0.13 -14.36 6.43
CA GLY A 284 1.44 -14.17 5.79
C GLY A 284 2.59 -14.32 6.79
N VAL A 285 3.65 -15.03 6.39
CA VAL A 285 4.83 -15.27 7.22
C VAL A 285 6.08 -14.82 6.47
N GLN A 286 6.86 -13.95 7.09
CA GLN A 286 8.16 -13.57 6.58
C GLN A 286 9.20 -14.57 7.08
N LEU A 287 9.96 -15.10 6.14
CA LEU A 287 11.05 -16.02 6.42
C LEU A 287 12.39 -15.34 6.11
N LYS A 288 13.39 -15.64 6.93
CA LYS A 288 14.74 -15.10 6.84
C LYS A 288 15.78 -16.21 6.94
N PHE A 289 16.77 -16.17 6.07
CA PHE A 289 17.97 -16.99 6.12
C PHE A 289 19.17 -16.07 6.39
N LEU A 290 19.96 -16.42 7.40
CA LEU A 290 21.23 -15.75 7.70
C LEU A 290 22.34 -16.54 7.03
N SER A 291 23.10 -15.90 6.14
CA SER A 291 24.32 -16.53 5.63
C SER A 291 25.35 -16.54 6.76
N GLN A 292 25.68 -17.73 7.30
CA GLN A 292 26.85 -17.89 8.15
C GLN A 292 28.08 -17.55 7.30
N CYS A 293 28.75 -16.45 7.61
CA CYS A 293 30.11 -16.23 7.16
C CYS A 293 31.00 -16.99 8.14
N ASP A 294 31.65 -18.06 7.69
CA ASP A 294 32.76 -18.65 8.45
C ASP A 294 33.84 -17.58 8.59
N GLY A 295 34.17 -17.25 9.84
CA GLY A 295 35.21 -16.30 10.19
C GLY A 295 36.57 -16.88 9.85
N GLY A 296 37.09 -16.52 8.67
CA GLY A 296 38.48 -16.70 8.29
C GLY A 296 39.11 -15.34 8.06
N ASP A 297 39.99 -14.93 8.97
CA ASP A 297 40.82 -13.75 8.86
C ASP A 297 41.55 -13.71 7.51
N SER A 298 41.13 -12.81 6.64
CA SER A 298 41.90 -12.39 5.48
C SER A 298 41.80 -10.88 5.34
N LYS A 299 42.88 -10.20 5.73
CA LYS A 299 43.09 -8.76 5.54
C LYS A 299 42.88 -8.40 4.06
N PRO A 300 42.15 -7.32 3.72
CA PRO A 300 42.13 -6.83 2.36
C PRO A 300 43.44 -6.08 2.05
N ALA A 301 44.10 -6.47 0.96
CA ALA A 301 45.23 -5.75 0.38
C ALA A 301 44.78 -4.41 -0.25
N PRO A 302 45.64 -3.37 -0.29
CA PRO A 302 45.27 -2.07 -0.84
C PRO A 302 45.30 -2.10 -2.38
N GLY A 303 44.15 -1.83 -3.00
CA GLY A 303 43.99 -1.57 -4.43
C GLY A 303 43.75 -0.09 -4.73
N PRO A 304 44.02 0.37 -5.96
CA PRO A 304 44.54 1.71 -6.23
C PRO A 304 43.48 2.82 -6.17
N MET A 305 43.94 4.01 -5.76
CA MET A 305 43.22 5.28 -5.93
C MET A 305 42.82 5.47 -7.40
N ALA A 306 41.52 5.39 -7.67
CA ALA A 306 40.94 5.92 -8.89
C ALA A 306 40.23 7.22 -8.56
N SER A 307 40.85 8.32 -9.01
CA SER A 307 40.24 9.64 -9.15
C SER A 307 38.88 9.53 -9.84
N ALA A 308 37.82 9.94 -9.14
CA ALA A 308 36.51 10.16 -9.73
C ALA A 308 36.09 11.60 -9.42
N TYR A 309 36.24 12.42 -10.45
CA TYR A 309 35.71 13.76 -10.61
C TYR A 309 34.30 13.90 -10.01
N CYS A 310 34.13 14.90 -9.14
CA CYS A 310 32.85 15.51 -8.81
C CYS A 310 32.27 16.22 -10.05
N PRO A 311 30.99 16.01 -10.39
CA PRO A 311 30.19 17.04 -11.02
C PRO A 311 29.25 17.64 -9.97
N SER A 312 29.80 18.51 -9.11
CA SER A 312 29.02 19.49 -8.35
C SER A 312 28.60 20.62 -9.28
N ALA A 313 27.60 20.40 -10.14
CA ALA A 313 27.02 21.45 -10.98
C ALA A 313 25.64 21.05 -11.55
N CYS A 314 24.66 20.70 -10.70
CA CYS A 314 23.25 20.61 -11.10
C CYS A 314 22.26 21.06 -9.99
N TYR A 315 22.73 21.86 -9.03
CA TYR A 315 21.92 22.43 -7.93
C TYR A 315 21.53 23.91 -8.15
N LEU A 316 21.60 24.42 -9.39
CA LEU A 316 21.23 25.80 -9.74
C LEU A 316 19.95 25.86 -10.60
N GLY A 317 18.92 25.16 -10.14
CA GLY A 317 17.54 25.26 -10.63
C GLY A 317 16.57 25.17 -9.46
N GLY A 318 16.79 26.00 -8.44
CA GLY A 318 15.97 26.02 -7.23
C GLY A 318 14.51 26.39 -7.55
N CYS A 319 13.56 25.60 -7.04
CA CYS A 319 12.15 26.00 -7.00
C CYS A 319 12.03 27.27 -6.15
N ARG A 320 11.72 28.40 -6.78
CA ARG A 320 11.57 29.70 -6.11
C ARG A 320 10.30 29.69 -5.22
N GLU A 321 10.40 30.22 -4.01
CA GLU A 321 9.23 30.53 -3.18
C GLU A 321 8.41 31.62 -3.88
N VAL A 322 7.10 31.39 -4.10
CA VAL A 322 6.21 32.32 -4.82
C VAL A 322 5.27 32.96 -3.80
N THR A 323 5.39 34.27 -3.63
CA THR A 323 4.50 35.03 -2.73
C THR A 323 3.26 35.51 -3.47
N GLN A 324 2.21 35.87 -2.74
CA GLN A 324 0.97 36.39 -3.33
C GLN A 324 1.19 37.69 -4.13
N ALA A 325 2.29 38.42 -3.85
CA ALA A 325 2.70 39.59 -4.62
C ALA A 325 3.23 39.24 -6.03
N ASP A 326 3.83 38.06 -6.21
CA ASP A 326 4.39 37.61 -7.50
C ASP A 326 3.31 37.13 -8.49
N LEU A 327 2.08 36.89 -8.01
CA LEU A 327 0.95 36.36 -8.78
C LEU A 327 -0.03 37.45 -9.26
N ALA A 328 0.27 38.73 -8.99
CA ALA A 328 -0.57 39.85 -9.42
C ALA A 328 -0.22 40.29 -10.85
N THR A 329 -1.14 40.08 -11.80
CA THR A 329 -1.01 40.57 -13.18
C THR A 329 -1.25 42.09 -13.24
N PRO A 330 -0.45 42.89 -13.98
CA PRO A 330 -0.78 44.28 -14.23
C PRO A 330 -1.76 44.41 -15.41
N GLY A 331 -2.94 45.01 -15.16
CA GLY A 331 -3.80 45.62 -16.17
C GLY A 331 -5.22 45.03 -16.33
N GLY A 332 -6.25 45.89 -16.16
CA GLY A 332 -7.56 45.70 -16.80
C GLY A 332 -8.83 45.73 -15.94
N GLN A 333 -9.20 46.91 -15.45
CA GLN A 333 -10.54 47.45 -15.08
C GLN A 333 -11.67 46.57 -14.48
N SER A 334 -12.05 47.00 -13.27
CA SER A 334 -13.40 47.26 -12.75
C SER A 334 -14.47 46.16 -12.82
N GLY A 335 -14.56 45.39 -11.73
CA GLY A 335 -15.73 44.61 -11.35
C GLY A 335 -15.81 44.54 -9.83
N ARG A 336 -16.84 45.15 -9.25
CA ARG A 336 -17.09 45.30 -7.81
C ARG A 336 -17.35 43.93 -7.16
N HIS A 337 -16.29 43.18 -6.83
CA HIS A 337 -16.39 41.96 -6.03
C HIS A 337 -16.09 42.25 -4.56
N ARG A 338 -17.04 41.86 -3.69
CA ARG A 338 -16.94 41.94 -2.23
C ARG A 338 -15.58 41.42 -1.76
N SER A 339 -14.77 42.31 -1.20
CA SER A 339 -13.54 41.99 -0.49
C SER A 339 -13.93 41.23 0.79
N GLY A 340 -13.98 39.91 0.70
CA GLY A 340 -13.90 39.05 1.88
C GLY A 340 -12.43 38.98 2.29
N ASN A 341 -12.14 39.18 3.57
CA ASN A 341 -10.82 39.05 4.18
C ASN A 341 -10.09 37.81 3.64
N MET A 342 -9.19 38.00 2.67
CA MET A 342 -8.30 36.94 2.22
C MET A 342 -7.20 36.82 3.25
N THR A 343 -7.25 35.76 4.06
CA THR A 343 -6.10 35.39 4.89
C THR A 343 -4.92 35.12 3.96
N PRO A 344 -3.75 35.77 4.16
CA PRO A 344 -2.62 35.60 3.27
C PRO A 344 -2.15 34.15 3.33
N HIS A 345 -2.34 33.42 2.23
CA HIS A 345 -1.81 32.07 2.06
C HIS A 345 -0.48 32.13 1.31
N HIS A 346 0.50 31.37 1.79
CA HIS A 346 1.83 31.29 1.20
C HIS A 346 2.03 29.92 0.56
N ILE A 347 2.48 29.86 -0.70
CA ILE A 347 2.76 28.61 -1.39
C ILE A 347 4.27 28.37 -1.36
N ARG A 348 4.68 27.25 -0.78
CA ARG A 348 6.08 26.83 -0.69
C ARG A 348 6.25 25.38 -1.07
N THR A 349 7.50 24.99 -1.29
CA THR A 349 7.87 23.58 -1.50
C THR A 349 7.64 22.78 -0.21
N TYR A 350 7.25 21.53 -0.38
CA TYR A 350 7.09 20.56 0.70
C TYR A 350 8.34 20.39 1.55
N ARG A 351 8.14 20.24 2.87
CA ARG A 351 9.18 19.86 3.84
C ARG A 351 8.74 18.58 4.55
N GLU A 352 9.69 17.76 5.00
CA GLU A 352 9.35 16.49 5.67
C GLU A 352 8.56 16.71 6.98
N SER A 353 8.68 17.89 7.62
CA SER A 353 7.84 18.31 8.74
C SER A 353 6.35 18.34 8.42
N ASP A 354 6.00 18.60 7.15
CA ASP A 354 4.62 18.71 6.67
C ASP A 354 3.99 17.35 6.39
N ARG A 355 4.74 16.25 6.52
CA ARG A 355 4.27 14.90 6.14
C ARG A 355 2.94 14.55 6.79
N LYS A 356 2.84 14.63 8.11
CA LYS A 356 1.61 14.28 8.84
C LYS A 356 0.40 15.12 8.38
N PRO A 357 0.46 16.47 8.38
CA PRO A 357 -0.68 17.27 7.94
C PRO A 357 -1.01 17.11 6.45
N VAL A 358 -0.03 16.88 5.57
CA VAL A 358 -0.26 16.59 4.15
C VAL A 358 -1.01 15.28 3.95
N LEU A 359 -0.58 14.20 4.62
CA LEU A 359 -1.23 12.90 4.51
C LEU A 359 -2.66 12.95 5.07
N ASP A 360 -2.85 13.64 6.19
CA ASP A 360 -4.17 13.83 6.79
C ASP A 360 -5.10 14.66 5.89
N LEU A 361 -4.62 15.78 5.34
CA LEU A 361 -5.36 16.60 4.39
C LEU A 361 -5.77 15.80 3.15
N PHE A 362 -4.87 15.01 2.59
CA PHE A 362 -5.14 14.12 1.46
C PHE A 362 -6.20 13.07 1.81
N CYS A 363 -6.05 12.38 2.96
CA CYS A 363 -6.99 11.35 3.40
C CYS A 363 -8.40 11.94 3.60
N ARG A 364 -8.51 13.05 4.32
CA ARG A 364 -9.78 13.76 4.53
C ARG A 364 -10.39 14.18 3.19
N GLY A 365 -9.62 14.85 2.34
CA GLY A 365 -10.07 15.31 1.03
C GLY A 365 -10.62 14.19 0.14
N MET A 366 -9.96 13.03 0.11
CA MET A 366 -10.45 11.88 -0.67
C MET A 366 -11.71 11.24 -0.06
N THR A 367 -11.79 11.14 1.27
CA THR A 367 -12.96 10.54 1.95
C THR A 367 -14.23 11.40 1.89
N GLU A 368 -14.11 12.71 1.69
CA GLU A 368 -15.26 13.61 1.50
C GLU A 368 -16.11 13.28 0.26
N HIS A 369 -15.56 12.55 -0.70
CA HIS A 369 -16.27 12.16 -1.90
C HIS A 369 -17.17 10.92 -1.71
N VAL A 370 -17.11 10.26 -0.56
CA VAL A 370 -17.91 9.05 -0.27
C VAL A 370 -19.42 9.32 -0.36
N PRO A 371 -20.01 10.35 0.28
CA PRO A 371 -21.44 10.62 0.17
C PRO A 371 -21.87 11.01 -1.24
N ALA A 372 -21.03 11.78 -1.95
CA ALA A 372 -21.30 12.16 -3.34
C ALA A 372 -21.29 10.95 -4.27
N THR A 373 -20.40 9.99 -4.02
CA THR A 373 -20.31 8.72 -4.74
C THR A 373 -21.52 7.84 -4.45
N PHE A 374 -21.91 7.72 -3.19
CA PHE A 374 -23.11 6.98 -2.78
C PHE A 374 -24.36 7.53 -3.48
N ARG A 375 -24.56 8.86 -3.43
CA ARG A 375 -25.69 9.50 -4.12
C ARG A 375 -25.65 9.29 -5.62
N HIS A 376 -24.47 9.34 -6.25
CA HIS A 376 -24.32 9.07 -7.68
C HIS A 376 -24.70 7.63 -8.02
N MET A 377 -24.19 6.66 -7.26
CA MET A 377 -24.49 5.23 -7.45
C MET A 377 -25.97 4.92 -7.23
N LEU A 378 -26.60 5.55 -6.22
CA LEU A 378 -28.02 5.37 -5.91
C LEU A 378 -28.92 5.87 -7.05
N MET A 379 -28.50 6.93 -7.76
CA MET A 379 -29.28 7.53 -8.86
C MET A 379 -29.05 6.85 -10.22
N LEU A 380 -28.24 5.79 -10.29
CA LEU A 380 -28.10 5.02 -11.53
C LEU A 380 -29.37 4.22 -11.81
N PRO A 381 -29.86 4.17 -13.07
CA PRO A 381 -31.07 3.42 -13.41
C PRO A 381 -31.00 1.95 -13.00
N GLY A 382 -29.84 1.30 -13.20
CA GLY A 382 -29.65 -0.09 -12.80
C GLY A 382 -29.71 -0.30 -11.28
N THR A 383 -29.17 0.63 -10.49
CA THR A 383 -29.23 0.56 -9.03
C THR A 383 -30.66 0.78 -8.54
N LEU A 384 -31.37 1.78 -9.08
CA LEU A 384 -32.78 2.03 -8.73
C LEU A 384 -33.67 0.81 -9.04
N LEU A 385 -33.44 0.15 -10.18
CA LEU A 385 -34.14 -1.10 -10.52
C LEU A 385 -33.89 -2.20 -9.51
N ILE A 386 -32.67 -2.34 -8.99
CA ILE A 386 -32.34 -3.34 -7.96
C ILE A 386 -32.97 -2.94 -6.62
N GLU A 387 -32.79 -1.68 -6.20
CA GLU A 387 -33.27 -1.15 -4.92
C GLU A 387 -34.79 -1.17 -4.80
N LEU A 388 -35.54 -0.97 -5.90
CA LEU A 388 -37.00 -1.05 -5.89
C LEU A 388 -37.50 -2.45 -6.28
N GLY A 389 -36.85 -3.10 -7.24
CA GLY A 389 -37.28 -4.38 -7.79
C GLY A 389 -37.09 -5.54 -6.84
N VAL A 390 -35.99 -5.59 -6.07
CA VAL A 390 -35.73 -6.68 -5.12
C VAL A 390 -36.76 -6.66 -3.96
N PRO A 391 -36.98 -5.53 -3.26
CA PRO A 391 -38.02 -5.46 -2.23
C PRO A 391 -39.43 -5.73 -2.77
N LEU A 392 -39.76 -5.20 -3.96
CA LEU A 392 -41.06 -5.41 -4.58
C LEU A 392 -41.28 -6.89 -4.93
N SER A 393 -40.28 -7.55 -5.50
CA SER A 393 -40.34 -8.98 -5.80
C SER A 393 -40.54 -9.79 -4.52
N LEU A 394 -39.74 -9.51 -3.48
CA LEU A 394 -39.88 -10.19 -2.18
C LEU A 394 -41.27 -9.97 -1.58
N LEU A 395 -41.83 -8.77 -1.69
CA LEU A 395 -43.18 -8.47 -1.22
C LEU A 395 -44.25 -9.26 -2.00
N LEU A 396 -44.15 -9.34 -3.33
CA LEU A 396 -45.10 -10.05 -4.18
C LEU A 396 -45.07 -11.57 -3.96
N PHE A 397 -43.87 -12.15 -3.77
CA PHE A 397 -43.72 -13.60 -3.58
C PHE A 397 -44.04 -14.06 -2.15
N SER A 398 -43.66 -13.27 -1.13
CA SER A 398 -43.79 -13.68 0.28
C SER A 398 -44.96 -13.03 1.02
N GLY A 399 -45.53 -11.94 0.50
CA GLY A 399 -46.49 -11.09 1.21
C GLY A 399 -45.89 -10.32 2.41
N SER A 400 -44.59 -10.46 2.67
CA SER A 400 -43.95 -9.93 3.89
C SER A 400 -43.31 -8.56 3.68
N TRP A 401 -43.91 -7.55 4.30
CA TRP A 401 -43.35 -6.20 4.38
C TRP A 401 -42.00 -6.15 5.12
N LEU A 402 -41.82 -7.02 6.12
CA LEU A 402 -40.57 -7.07 6.88
C LEU A 402 -39.38 -7.48 5.99
N LEU A 403 -39.57 -8.49 5.13
CA LEU A 403 -38.54 -8.93 4.18
C LEU A 403 -38.22 -7.85 3.14
N ALA A 404 -39.24 -7.15 2.64
CA ALA A 404 -39.04 -6.04 1.72
C ALA A 404 -38.22 -4.89 2.36
N ILE A 405 -38.60 -4.44 3.56
CA ILE A 405 -37.90 -3.34 4.25
C ILE A 405 -36.46 -3.74 4.60
N THR A 406 -36.26 -4.93 5.17
CA THR A 406 -34.92 -5.41 5.53
C THR A 406 -34.02 -5.54 4.30
N SER A 407 -34.53 -6.08 3.19
CA SER A 407 -33.76 -6.15 1.93
C SER A 407 -33.34 -4.77 1.43
N SER A 408 -34.24 -3.78 1.43
CA SER A 408 -33.92 -2.41 1.03
C SER A 408 -32.84 -1.78 1.92
N LEU A 409 -32.96 -1.94 3.25
CA LEU A 409 -31.93 -1.45 4.18
C LEU A 409 -30.57 -2.12 3.94
N THR A 410 -30.54 -3.42 3.68
CA THR A 410 -29.28 -4.14 3.39
C THR A 410 -28.64 -3.70 2.09
N LEU A 411 -29.44 -3.45 1.04
CA LEU A 411 -28.94 -2.96 -0.25
C LEU A 411 -28.37 -1.55 -0.12
N LEU A 412 -29.05 -0.64 0.60
CA LEU A 412 -28.53 0.70 0.91
C LEU A 412 -27.21 0.66 1.70
N LEU A 413 -27.11 -0.22 2.71
CA LEU A 413 -25.87 -0.40 3.48
C LEU A 413 -24.75 -0.98 2.62
N LEU A 414 -25.05 -1.95 1.76
CA LEU A 414 -24.10 -2.52 0.81
C LEU A 414 -23.60 -1.46 -0.17
N LEU A 415 -24.49 -0.64 -0.70
CA LEU A 415 -24.15 0.46 -1.60
C LEU A 415 -23.28 1.50 -0.93
N TRP A 416 -23.60 1.89 0.31
CA TRP A 416 -22.77 2.78 1.13
C TRP A 416 -21.37 2.19 1.39
N PHE A 417 -21.32 0.91 1.71
CA PHE A 417 -20.06 0.19 1.91
C PHE A 417 -19.22 0.17 0.62
N LEU A 418 -19.81 -0.13 -0.53
CA LEU A 418 -19.12 -0.12 -1.83
C LEU A 418 -18.58 1.28 -2.17
N ALA A 419 -19.37 2.34 -1.96
CA ALA A 419 -18.93 3.71 -2.16
C ALA A 419 -17.73 4.06 -1.26
N ARG A 420 -17.82 3.74 0.04
CA ARG A 420 -16.75 3.99 1.03
C ARG A 420 -15.49 3.17 0.76
N TYR A 421 -15.66 1.91 0.35
CA TYR A 421 -14.57 0.97 0.10
C TYR A 421 -13.67 1.45 -1.04
N ASN A 422 -14.24 1.92 -2.14
CA ASN A 422 -13.48 2.39 -3.30
C ASN A 422 -12.52 3.54 -2.94
N TRP A 423 -12.99 4.52 -2.17
CA TRP A 423 -12.15 5.64 -1.71
C TRP A 423 -11.09 5.19 -0.70
N LYS A 424 -11.44 4.32 0.25
CA LYS A 424 -10.46 3.78 1.21
C LYS A 424 -9.36 2.99 0.51
N LEU A 425 -9.71 2.20 -0.51
CA LEU A 425 -8.75 1.42 -1.29
C LEU A 425 -7.80 2.34 -2.08
N TYR A 426 -8.34 3.41 -2.68
CA TYR A 426 -7.54 4.42 -3.38
C TYR A 426 -6.57 5.11 -2.43
N VAL A 427 -7.04 5.62 -1.29
CA VAL A 427 -6.21 6.26 -0.26
C VAL A 427 -5.11 5.32 0.22
N ALA A 428 -5.46 4.08 0.58
CA ALA A 428 -4.48 3.09 1.04
C ALA A 428 -3.42 2.76 -0.03
N THR A 429 -3.78 2.81 -1.30
CA THR A 429 -2.84 2.59 -2.41
C THR A 429 -1.86 3.75 -2.53
N CYS A 430 -2.34 5.00 -2.51
CA CYS A 430 -1.47 6.18 -2.53
C CYS A 430 -0.52 6.20 -1.31
N LEU A 431 -1.05 5.99 -0.10
CA LEU A 431 -0.24 5.96 1.13
C LEU A 431 0.87 4.90 1.12
N ARG A 432 0.73 3.83 0.34
CA ARG A 432 1.73 2.76 0.20
C ARG A 432 2.67 2.94 -0.99
N THR A 433 2.35 3.84 -1.91
CA THR A 433 3.08 4.02 -3.15
C THR A 433 3.75 5.39 -3.17
N ASP A 434 3.13 6.37 -3.82
CA ASP A 434 3.67 7.70 -4.04
C ASP A 434 3.75 8.55 -2.77
N MET A 435 2.80 8.39 -1.85
CA MET A 435 2.77 9.10 -0.57
C MET A 435 3.56 8.39 0.55
N ALA A 436 4.06 7.17 0.29
CA ALA A 436 4.90 6.44 1.27
C ALA A 436 6.28 7.09 1.45
N ASP A 437 6.79 7.76 0.42
CA ASP A 437 8.03 8.53 0.45
C ASP A 437 7.87 9.69 -0.52
N ILE A 438 7.33 10.81 -0.01
CA ILE A 438 7.00 11.99 -0.82
C ILE A 438 8.26 12.60 -1.42
N THR A 439 9.31 12.72 -0.61
CA THR A 439 10.59 13.28 -1.03
C THR A 439 11.19 12.46 -2.18
N LYS A 440 11.20 11.13 -2.06
CA LYS A 440 11.65 10.28 -3.16
C LYS A 440 10.72 10.31 -4.38
N SER A 441 9.42 10.36 -4.17
CA SER A 441 8.45 10.25 -5.27
C SER A 441 8.32 11.54 -6.08
N TYR A 442 8.40 12.70 -5.43
CA TYR A 442 8.08 14.00 -6.02
C TYR A 442 9.20 15.04 -5.98
N LEU A 443 10.28 14.79 -5.25
CA LEU A 443 11.41 15.74 -5.13
C LEU A 443 12.75 15.17 -5.63
N SER A 444 12.81 13.90 -6.02
CA SER A 444 14.09 13.25 -6.40
C SER A 444 14.50 13.46 -7.85
N ALA A 445 13.57 13.79 -8.75
CA ALA A 445 13.83 13.89 -10.18
C ALA A 445 13.83 15.34 -10.67
N CYS A 446 14.70 15.66 -11.63
CA CYS A 446 14.66 16.95 -12.31
C CYS A 446 13.28 17.13 -12.99
N GLY A 447 12.64 18.27 -12.75
CA GLY A 447 11.32 18.58 -13.31
C GLY A 447 10.13 17.97 -12.55
N SER A 448 10.33 17.43 -11.34
CA SER A 448 9.25 17.10 -10.39
C SER A 448 9.24 18.07 -9.21
N CYS A 449 8.07 18.36 -8.64
CA CYS A 449 7.97 19.15 -7.43
C CYS A 449 6.66 18.86 -6.66
N PHE A 450 6.68 19.17 -5.36
CA PHE A 450 5.54 19.10 -4.46
C PHE A 450 5.39 20.44 -3.74
N TRP A 451 4.23 21.07 -3.89
CA TRP A 451 3.90 22.33 -3.23
C TRP A 451 2.83 22.16 -2.18
N VAL A 452 2.95 23.01 -1.18
CA VAL A 452 2.06 23.11 -0.03
C VAL A 452 1.62 24.56 0.10
N ALA A 453 0.31 24.80 0.22
CA ALA A 453 -0.23 26.08 0.63
C ALA A 453 -0.34 26.10 2.16
N GLU A 454 0.28 27.11 2.77
CA GLU A 454 0.30 27.35 4.20
C GLU A 454 -0.52 28.59 4.54
N CYS A 455 -1.36 28.49 5.57
CA CYS A 455 -2.09 29.62 6.14
C CYS A 455 -2.00 29.52 7.67
N GLY A 456 -1.50 30.57 8.33
CA GLY A 456 -1.36 30.59 9.79
C GLY A 456 -0.50 29.46 10.37
N GLY A 457 0.58 29.05 9.68
CA GLY A 457 1.44 27.94 10.13
C GLY A 457 0.90 26.54 9.85
N GLN A 458 -0.31 26.42 9.25
CA GLN A 458 -0.94 25.15 8.95
C GLN A 458 -1.00 24.89 7.45
N VAL A 459 -0.81 23.62 7.08
CA VAL A 459 -0.98 23.15 5.69
C VAL A 459 -2.45 23.10 5.33
N VAL A 460 -2.86 23.97 4.41
CA VAL A 460 -4.26 24.12 3.97
C VAL A 460 -4.48 23.65 2.54
N GLY A 461 -3.42 23.38 1.77
CA GLY A 461 -3.54 22.85 0.42
C GLY A 461 -2.29 22.14 -0.08
N THR A 462 -2.43 21.23 -1.02
CA THR A 462 -1.32 20.49 -1.63
C THR A 462 -1.52 20.33 -3.12
N VAL A 463 -0.42 20.27 -3.87
CA VAL A 463 -0.40 19.85 -5.27
C VAL A 463 0.97 19.28 -5.61
N CYS A 464 1.02 18.28 -6.48
CA CYS A 464 2.28 17.67 -6.91
C CYS A 464 2.35 17.60 -8.42
N ALA A 465 3.56 17.61 -8.97
CA ALA A 465 3.78 17.46 -10.40
C ALA A 465 4.94 16.49 -10.69
N LEU A 466 4.75 15.62 -11.68
CA LEU A 466 5.76 14.66 -12.14
C LEU A 466 5.86 14.64 -13.66
N PRO A 467 7.08 14.51 -14.23
CA PRO A 467 7.24 14.27 -15.65
C PRO A 467 6.58 12.95 -16.07
N VAL A 468 5.89 12.95 -17.21
CA VAL A 468 5.35 11.73 -17.80
C VAL A 468 6.52 10.91 -18.37
N LYS A 469 6.66 9.65 -17.93
CA LYS A 469 7.80 8.79 -18.31
C LYS A 469 7.85 8.42 -19.80
N ASN A 470 6.70 8.34 -20.47
CA ASN A 470 6.56 7.98 -21.89
C ASN A 470 5.50 8.89 -22.56
N PRO A 471 5.83 10.15 -22.88
CA PRO A 471 4.89 11.01 -23.59
C PRO A 471 4.75 10.59 -25.07
N PRO A 472 3.63 10.93 -25.73
CA PRO A 472 3.49 10.81 -27.19
C PRO A 472 4.63 11.57 -27.91
N LEU A 473 5.10 11.01 -29.03
CA LEU A 473 6.30 11.42 -29.78
C LEU A 473 6.70 12.91 -29.61
N GLY A 474 7.86 13.14 -28.96
CA GLY A 474 8.55 14.44 -28.94
C GLY A 474 8.01 15.51 -27.98
N LYS A 475 6.92 15.25 -27.23
CA LYS A 475 6.35 16.27 -26.32
C LYS A 475 6.82 16.09 -24.87
N LYS A 476 7.34 17.16 -24.25
CA LYS A 476 7.57 17.18 -22.80
C LYS A 476 6.24 17.40 -22.07
N GLN A 477 5.76 16.39 -21.35
CA GLN A 477 4.51 16.43 -20.59
C GLN A 477 4.75 16.37 -19.08
N LEU A 478 4.04 17.22 -18.34
CA LEU A 478 4.01 17.24 -16.88
C LEU A 478 2.64 16.75 -16.38
N LYS A 479 2.60 15.79 -15.47
CA LYS A 479 1.35 15.29 -14.87
C LYS A 479 1.13 15.90 -13.49
N LEU A 480 -0.03 16.52 -13.29
CA LEU A 480 -0.46 17.10 -12.01
C LEU A 480 -1.21 16.06 -11.19
N PHE A 481 -0.87 15.96 -9.90
CA PHE A 481 -1.44 15.03 -8.93
C PHE A 481 -1.87 15.73 -7.64
N HIS A 482 -2.74 15.04 -6.89
CA HIS A 482 -3.07 15.31 -5.47
C HIS A 482 -3.41 16.75 -5.12
N LEU A 483 -4.09 17.46 -6.03
CA LEU A 483 -4.66 18.76 -5.72
C LEU A 483 -5.74 18.58 -4.63
N SER A 484 -5.48 19.12 -3.45
CA SER A 484 -6.41 19.09 -2.32
C SER A 484 -6.32 20.41 -1.56
N VAL A 485 -7.48 20.89 -1.07
CA VAL A 485 -7.58 22.10 -0.24
C VAL A 485 -8.52 21.79 0.93
N ALA A 486 -8.11 22.21 2.12
CA ALA A 486 -8.85 22.09 3.37
C ALA A 486 -10.25 22.69 3.19
N LYS A 487 -11.27 22.02 3.72
CA LYS A 487 -12.67 22.37 3.46
C LYS A 487 -12.99 23.80 3.91
N GLU A 488 -12.36 24.22 4.99
CA GLU A 488 -12.50 25.52 5.65
C GLU A 488 -11.94 26.66 4.78
N HIS A 489 -10.98 26.36 3.90
CA HIS A 489 -10.29 27.32 3.03
C HIS A 489 -10.70 27.23 1.56
N ARG A 490 -11.82 26.56 1.27
CA ARG A 490 -12.36 26.48 -0.10
C ARG A 490 -13.10 27.76 -0.46
N GLY A 491 -13.02 28.14 -1.73
CA GLY A 491 -13.61 29.40 -2.23
C GLY A 491 -12.66 30.60 -2.16
N GLU A 492 -11.55 30.49 -1.42
CA GLU A 492 -10.52 31.54 -1.30
C GLU A 492 -9.54 31.59 -2.50
N GLY A 493 -9.72 30.72 -3.50
CA GLY A 493 -8.88 30.69 -4.69
C GLY A 493 -7.54 29.95 -4.52
N ILE A 494 -7.25 29.35 -3.36
CA ILE A 494 -6.01 28.58 -3.09
C ILE A 494 -5.74 27.52 -4.17
N ALA A 495 -6.77 26.74 -4.55
CA ALA A 495 -6.62 25.71 -5.60
C ALA A 495 -6.18 26.31 -6.94
N LYS A 496 -6.71 27.48 -7.32
CA LYS A 496 -6.31 28.18 -8.56
C LYS A 496 -4.86 28.64 -8.47
N ASN A 497 -4.44 29.14 -7.31
CA ASN A 497 -3.06 29.59 -7.10
C ASN A 497 -2.08 28.41 -7.14
N LEU A 498 -2.40 27.29 -6.48
CA LEU A 498 -1.61 26.05 -6.56
C LEU A 498 -1.46 25.57 -8.01
N VAL A 499 -2.54 25.55 -8.79
CA VAL A 499 -2.47 25.16 -10.21
C VAL A 499 -1.63 26.17 -11.00
N ARG A 500 -1.76 27.48 -10.77
CA ARG A 500 -0.91 28.51 -11.42
C ARG A 500 0.57 28.29 -11.12
N THR A 501 0.93 27.94 -9.88
CA THR A 501 2.32 27.61 -9.52
C THR A 501 2.83 26.43 -10.34
N VAL A 502 2.02 25.37 -10.52
CA VAL A 502 2.39 24.23 -11.39
C VAL A 502 2.52 24.66 -12.85
N LEU A 503 1.60 25.49 -13.37
CA LEU A 503 1.68 26.01 -14.74
C LEU A 503 2.96 26.82 -14.95
N GLN A 504 3.33 27.67 -13.99
CA GLN A 504 4.55 28.48 -14.07
C GLN A 504 5.80 27.60 -14.02
N PHE A 505 5.87 26.66 -13.08
CA PHE A 505 6.95 25.68 -13.01
C PHE A 505 7.09 24.90 -14.32
N ALA A 506 5.97 24.51 -14.93
CA ALA A 506 5.98 23.81 -16.20
C ALA A 506 6.60 24.66 -17.32
N ARG A 507 6.30 25.98 -17.36
CA ARG A 507 6.92 26.93 -18.31
C ARG A 507 8.42 27.04 -18.08
N ASP A 508 8.82 27.25 -16.83
CA ASP A 508 10.22 27.45 -16.45
C ASP A 508 11.08 26.23 -16.78
N GLN A 509 10.51 25.03 -16.70
CA GLN A 509 11.16 23.76 -17.05
C GLN A 509 11.01 23.35 -18.53
N GLY A 510 10.35 24.19 -19.35
CA GLY A 510 10.18 23.97 -20.78
C GLY A 510 9.24 22.80 -21.13
N TYR A 511 8.25 22.52 -20.30
CA TYR A 511 7.16 21.60 -20.65
C TYR A 511 6.20 22.28 -21.63
N VAL A 512 5.59 21.48 -22.51
CA VAL A 512 4.66 21.98 -23.54
C VAL A 512 3.21 21.69 -23.16
N GLU A 513 3.00 20.60 -22.43
CA GLU A 513 1.67 20.09 -22.10
C GLU A 513 1.62 19.65 -20.64
N ILE A 514 0.47 19.94 -20.01
CA ILE A 514 0.18 19.50 -18.65
C ILE A 514 -1.04 18.60 -18.70
N VAL A 515 -0.90 17.40 -18.15
CA VAL A 515 -1.96 16.40 -18.10
C VAL A 515 -2.40 16.16 -16.66
N LEU A 516 -3.67 15.83 -16.46
CA LEU A 516 -4.17 15.38 -15.18
C LEU A 516 -5.33 14.42 -15.34
N GLU A 517 -5.60 13.67 -14.29
CA GLU A 517 -6.69 12.71 -14.22
C GLU A 517 -7.61 13.09 -13.05
N THR A 518 -8.92 13.18 -13.31
CA THR A 518 -9.91 13.51 -12.28
C THR A 518 -11.23 12.78 -12.53
N SER A 519 -11.91 12.38 -11.45
CA SER A 519 -13.20 11.68 -11.53
C SER A 519 -14.36 12.65 -11.70
N ILE A 520 -15.44 12.21 -12.35
CA ILE A 520 -16.72 12.97 -12.40
C ILE A 520 -17.28 13.32 -11.01
N ILE A 521 -16.93 12.54 -9.98
CA ILE A 521 -17.34 12.80 -8.59
C ILE A 521 -16.67 14.06 -8.03
N GLN A 522 -15.47 14.41 -8.51
CA GLN A 522 -14.70 15.57 -8.08
C GLN A 522 -15.13 16.84 -8.81
N ARG A 523 -16.42 17.18 -8.72
CA ARG A 523 -17.04 18.30 -9.47
C ARG A 523 -16.33 19.65 -9.26
N SER A 524 -15.90 19.94 -8.02
CA SER A 524 -15.18 21.16 -7.68
C SER A 524 -13.83 21.26 -8.38
N ALA A 525 -13.04 20.18 -8.35
CA ALA A 525 -11.74 20.12 -9.02
C ALA A 525 -11.91 20.27 -10.55
N LEU A 526 -12.90 19.58 -11.13
CA LEU A 526 -13.19 19.67 -12.55
C LEU A 526 -13.55 21.11 -12.97
N ALA A 527 -14.38 21.81 -12.19
CA ALA A 527 -14.73 23.20 -12.44
C ALA A 527 -13.50 24.13 -12.37
N VAL A 528 -12.58 23.89 -11.43
CA VAL A 528 -11.32 24.64 -11.34
C VAL A 528 -10.46 24.41 -12.59
N TYR A 529 -10.23 23.14 -12.98
CA TYR A 529 -9.40 22.83 -14.13
C TYR A 529 -10.00 23.38 -15.44
N GLN A 530 -11.29 23.16 -15.69
CA GLN A 530 -11.94 23.67 -16.89
C GLN A 530 -11.96 25.20 -16.92
N GLY A 531 -12.24 25.86 -15.79
CA GLY A 531 -12.20 27.31 -15.67
C GLY A 531 -10.80 27.91 -15.83
N MET A 532 -9.75 27.10 -15.67
CA MET A 532 -8.35 27.47 -15.94
C MET A 532 -7.88 27.11 -17.36
N GLY A 533 -8.77 26.55 -18.20
CA GLY A 533 -8.49 26.24 -19.61
C GLY A 533 -8.09 24.80 -19.91
N PHE A 534 -8.16 23.88 -18.93
CA PHE A 534 -7.93 22.45 -19.20
C PHE A 534 -9.09 21.86 -20.01
N ARG A 535 -8.75 21.12 -21.07
CA ARG A 535 -9.72 20.47 -21.96
C ARG A 535 -9.78 18.98 -21.68
N LYS A 536 -10.97 18.39 -21.70
CA LYS A 536 -11.15 16.93 -21.59
C LYS A 536 -10.75 16.27 -22.90
N THR A 537 -9.80 15.36 -22.88
CA THR A 537 -9.30 14.65 -24.08
C THR A 537 -9.76 13.21 -24.17
N GLY A 538 -10.21 12.63 -23.05
CA GLY A 538 -10.68 11.25 -23.01
C GLY A 538 -11.17 10.85 -21.63
N HIS A 539 -11.61 9.60 -21.51
CA HIS A 539 -11.96 9.01 -20.23
C HIS A 539 -11.74 7.50 -20.21
N TYR A 540 -11.58 6.94 -19.02
CA TYR A 540 -11.48 5.50 -18.79
C TYR A 540 -12.10 5.12 -17.45
N PHE A 541 -12.24 3.82 -17.21
CA PHE A 541 -12.68 3.28 -15.93
C PHE A 541 -11.52 2.55 -15.27
N MET A 542 -11.26 2.85 -13.99
CA MET A 542 -10.17 2.25 -13.22
C MET A 542 -10.26 0.73 -13.14
N ASN A 543 -11.49 0.24 -12.95
CA ASN A 543 -11.79 -1.18 -12.86
C ASN A 543 -13.26 -1.42 -13.23
N ILE A 544 -13.68 -2.69 -13.22
CA ILE A 544 -15.06 -3.06 -13.53
C ILE A 544 -16.08 -2.46 -12.56
N ILE A 545 -15.72 -2.27 -11.29
CA ILE A 545 -16.61 -1.69 -10.27
C ILE A 545 -16.91 -0.22 -10.61
N TRP A 546 -15.89 0.55 -11.00
CA TRP A 546 -16.05 1.95 -11.44
C TRP A 546 -16.84 2.05 -12.74
N ARG A 547 -16.71 1.05 -13.63
CA ARG A 547 -17.52 0.95 -14.85
C ARG A 547 -18.99 0.70 -14.53
N LEU A 548 -19.29 -0.27 -13.66
CA LEU A 548 -20.66 -0.58 -13.22
C LEU A 548 -21.28 0.59 -12.45
N ALA A 549 -20.48 1.31 -11.67
CA ALA A 549 -20.90 2.51 -10.96
C ALA A 549 -21.02 3.76 -11.85
N GLY A 550 -20.70 3.66 -13.15
CA GLY A 550 -20.77 4.81 -14.07
C GLY A 550 -19.88 5.98 -13.63
N ILE A 551 -18.71 5.70 -13.07
CA ILE A 551 -17.76 6.71 -12.59
C ILE A 551 -16.52 6.71 -13.50
N PRO A 552 -16.52 7.50 -14.59
CA PRO A 552 -15.35 7.65 -15.42
C PRO A 552 -14.30 8.55 -14.77
N ILE A 553 -13.03 8.26 -15.07
CA ILE A 553 -11.91 9.17 -14.85
C ILE A 553 -11.61 9.88 -16.16
N PHE A 554 -11.64 11.21 -16.13
CA PHE A 554 -11.36 12.06 -17.27
C PHE A 554 -9.86 12.35 -17.37
N HIS A 555 -9.33 12.27 -18.58
CA HIS A 555 -8.03 12.85 -18.94
C HIS A 555 -8.26 14.31 -19.31
N LEU A 556 -7.57 15.21 -18.62
CA LEU A 556 -7.55 16.64 -18.95
C LEU A 556 -6.16 17.04 -19.43
N LEU A 557 -6.13 17.84 -20.48
CA LEU A 557 -4.93 18.38 -21.10
C LEU A 557 -4.98 19.91 -21.08
N TYR A 558 -3.88 20.52 -20.72
CA TYR A 558 -3.64 21.94 -20.88
C TYR A 558 -2.41 22.13 -21.76
N GLN A 559 -2.57 22.88 -22.84
CA GLN A 559 -1.46 23.28 -23.70
C GLN A 559 -0.91 24.62 -23.22
N LEU A 560 0.38 24.65 -22.94
CA LEU A 560 1.05 25.89 -22.60
C LEU A 560 1.18 26.73 -23.87
N PRO A 561 0.84 28.03 -23.84
CA PRO A 561 1.07 28.92 -24.97
C PRO A 561 2.57 28.89 -25.32
N SER A 562 2.88 28.59 -26.58
CA SER A 562 4.26 28.68 -27.06
C SER A 562 4.67 30.15 -27.06
N ALA A 563 5.93 30.44 -26.68
CA ALA A 563 6.47 31.80 -26.67
C ALA A 563 6.46 32.51 -28.06
N ARG A 564 5.98 31.83 -29.12
CA ARG A 564 5.84 32.38 -30.48
C ARG A 564 4.49 33.03 -30.78
N ASP A 565 3.45 32.85 -29.96
CA ASP A 565 2.09 33.33 -30.27
C ASP A 565 1.72 34.66 -29.57
N GLY A 566 2.70 35.38 -29.00
CA GLY A 566 2.49 36.63 -28.26
C GLY A 566 3.02 37.89 -28.93
N GLY A 567 3.41 37.84 -30.20
CA GLY A 567 3.89 38.98 -30.96
C GLY A 567 3.05 39.18 -32.21
N LEU A 568 2.00 39.99 -32.10
CA LEU A 568 1.36 40.71 -33.19
C LEU A 568 0.86 42.05 -32.66
#